data_AF-A0A4R4VE25-F1
#
_entry.id   AF-A0A4R4VE25-F1
#
_cell.length_a   1.000
_cell.length_b   1.000
_cell.length_c   1.000
_cell.angle_alpha   90.00
_cell.angle_beta   90.00
_cell.angle_gamma   90.00
#
_symmetry.space_group_name_H-M   'P 1'
#
loop_
_entity.id
_entity.type
_entity.pdbx_description
1 polymer ?
#
loop_
_entity_poly.entity_id
_entity_poly.type
_entity_poly.pdbx_seq_one_letter_code
_entity_poly.pdbx_strand_id
1 'polypeptide(L)'
;MTRVVLLGASPGPETSPTGLRLAALTGNPTVAERLRSQVTSMDPRPATIESGDVAAALRALADVAASATENLFIIPTNSVVHDELIYQITKSKRGALALVAKEPRYGITEEAQEDTGQEDNGQEDSDDEPVQEGRVPIAEAEPEIGYDRLEGLPVRARIGKSSRVVSVGTAYHAVTRPNAALLGPLHVSARNAPVLAQTCRELAEIAHRFGDDDDLVQLIVFGLVRNGVSVGIRGRRDLFYRRVTTQEEVNEAGAEMTGMDEDRSRLNNAVKGADGFFTTYFVSTYSRFIARWAARRGLTPNQVTLISIALGVAAAACFATGDRPWMVAGGILIYFAFVFDCVDGQVARYARKFGVLGAWLDATFDRFKEYVVFAGLAIGWVVSGNSEDIWILALAALGLQSVRHLLDFSFGISNRRKPPAKLPTLALDAPDDRDLREALTRRKVERSQGVRGVLKMWSKAGKNRAVHWARKMIVFPIGERFAAIAITAALFDARITFLTLVIWGSVAAIYTLTGRLMRSLV
;
A
#
# COMPACT_ATOMS: atom_id res chain seq x y z
N MET A 1 -12.66 16.39 -5.04
CA MET A 1 -12.96 15.29 -5.97
C MET A 1 -11.65 14.97 -6.71
N THR A 2 -11.67 14.25 -7.83
CA THR A 2 -10.46 13.95 -8.63
C THR A 2 -10.76 14.35 -10.07
N ARG A 3 -9.99 15.29 -10.62
CA ARG A 3 -10.08 15.72 -12.02
C ARG A 3 -9.51 14.64 -12.92
N VAL A 4 -10.26 14.23 -13.94
CA VAL A 4 -9.84 13.16 -14.86
C VAL A 4 -9.38 13.77 -16.18
N VAL A 5 -8.24 13.29 -16.68
CA VAL A 5 -7.68 13.64 -17.99
C VAL A 5 -7.58 12.37 -18.83
N LEU A 6 -8.36 12.32 -19.90
CA LEU A 6 -8.35 11.27 -20.90
C LEU A 6 -7.35 11.68 -21.99
N LEU A 7 -6.23 10.98 -22.06
CA LEU A 7 -5.21 11.21 -23.10
C LEU A 7 -5.50 10.35 -24.32
N GLY A 8 -5.35 10.90 -25.52
CA GLY A 8 -5.39 10.12 -26.76
C GLY A 8 -4.39 8.97 -26.77
N ALA A 9 -4.57 8.03 -27.70
CA ALA A 9 -3.67 6.90 -27.83
C ALA A 9 -2.29 7.39 -28.32
N SER A 10 -1.25 7.20 -27.52
CA SER A 10 0.16 7.40 -27.89
C SER A 10 1.01 6.32 -27.19
N PRO A 11 1.93 5.62 -27.86
CA PRO A 11 2.06 5.53 -29.32
C PRO A 11 0.90 4.75 -29.94
N GLY A 12 0.60 4.99 -31.23
CA GLY A 12 -0.42 4.26 -31.98
C GLY A 12 -1.18 5.11 -33.01
N PRO A 13 -1.83 4.49 -34.01
CA PRO A 13 -2.53 5.20 -35.09
C PRO A 13 -3.69 6.06 -34.56
N GLU A 14 -3.94 7.20 -35.22
CA GLU A 14 -5.03 8.14 -34.93
C GLU A 14 -6.44 7.51 -34.98
N THR A 15 -6.59 6.34 -35.62
CA THR A 15 -7.86 5.62 -35.74
C THR A 15 -8.31 5.15 -34.37
N SER A 16 -9.14 5.97 -33.74
CA SER A 16 -9.66 5.83 -32.38
C SER A 16 -10.02 4.38 -32.01
N PRO A 17 -9.17 3.66 -31.24
CA PRO A 17 -9.51 2.35 -30.69
C PRO A 17 -10.68 2.43 -29.70
N THR A 18 -11.14 3.64 -29.40
CA THR A 18 -12.20 3.92 -28.44
C THR A 18 -13.57 3.45 -28.89
N GLY A 19 -13.82 3.35 -30.20
CA GLY A 19 -15.07 2.83 -30.77
C GLY A 19 -15.13 1.30 -30.86
N LEU A 20 -14.04 0.61 -30.53
CA LEU A 20 -13.98 -0.86 -30.51
C LEU A 20 -14.82 -1.42 -29.37
N ARG A 21 -15.43 -2.57 -29.60
CA ARG A 21 -16.47 -3.11 -28.72
C ARG A 21 -15.97 -4.27 -27.85
N LEU A 22 -16.28 -4.22 -26.56
CA LEU A 22 -15.94 -5.24 -25.57
C LEU A 22 -17.05 -6.30 -25.52
N ALA A 23 -17.03 -7.24 -26.46
CA ALA A 23 -18.06 -8.28 -26.59
C ALA A 23 -18.17 -9.21 -25.37
N ALA A 24 -17.08 -9.38 -24.61
CA ALA A 24 -17.05 -10.18 -23.38
C ALA A 24 -17.84 -9.53 -22.23
N LEU A 25 -18.16 -8.24 -22.30
CA LEU A 25 -18.87 -7.52 -21.25
C LEU A 25 -20.37 -7.39 -21.55
N THR A 26 -21.17 -7.42 -20.48
CA THR A 26 -22.62 -7.19 -20.57
C THR A 26 -22.90 -5.81 -21.19
N GLY A 27 -23.80 -5.78 -22.18
CA GLY A 27 -24.15 -4.55 -22.91
C GLY A 27 -23.24 -4.21 -24.09
N ASN A 28 -22.15 -4.98 -24.30
CA ASN A 28 -21.19 -4.80 -25.38
C ASN A 28 -20.75 -3.33 -25.60
N PRO A 29 -20.30 -2.65 -24.52
CA PRO A 29 -19.92 -1.25 -24.59
C PRO A 29 -18.66 -1.08 -25.44
N THR A 30 -18.50 0.11 -26.00
CA THR A 30 -17.21 0.51 -26.57
C THR A 30 -16.17 0.73 -25.46
N VAL A 31 -14.88 0.69 -25.80
CA VAL A 31 -13.79 0.98 -24.86
C VAL A 31 -13.97 2.38 -24.23
N ALA A 32 -14.34 3.38 -25.03
CA ALA A 32 -14.63 4.73 -24.51
C ALA A 32 -15.83 4.76 -23.58
N GLU A 33 -16.95 4.13 -23.93
CA GLU A 33 -18.15 4.10 -23.08
C GLU A 33 -17.85 3.43 -21.74
N ARG A 34 -17.12 2.30 -21.77
CA ARG A 34 -16.68 1.61 -20.56
C ARG A 34 -15.83 2.55 -19.71
N LEU A 35 -14.74 3.09 -20.24
CA LEU A 35 -13.84 3.96 -19.47
C LEU A 35 -14.55 5.21 -18.94
N ARG A 36 -15.37 5.88 -19.77
CA ARG A 36 -16.17 7.04 -19.34
C ARG A 36 -17.08 6.66 -18.18
N SER A 37 -17.82 5.56 -18.28
CA SER A 37 -18.72 5.10 -17.20
C SER A 37 -17.99 4.88 -15.87
N GLN A 38 -16.75 4.38 -15.90
CA GLN A 38 -15.93 4.14 -14.71
C GLN A 38 -15.46 5.44 -14.05
N VAL A 39 -15.24 6.49 -14.85
CA VAL A 39 -14.70 7.76 -14.34
C VAL A 39 -15.76 8.83 -14.08
N THR A 40 -16.99 8.69 -14.60
CA THR A 40 -18.07 9.69 -14.45
C THR A 40 -18.38 10.02 -12.99
N SER A 41 -18.34 9.03 -12.08
CA SER A 41 -18.58 9.27 -10.65
C SER A 41 -17.46 10.07 -9.98
N MET A 42 -16.27 10.13 -10.59
CA MET A 42 -15.13 10.90 -10.10
C MET A 42 -15.11 12.30 -10.69
N ASP A 43 -15.32 12.39 -12.01
CA ASP A 43 -15.38 13.63 -12.78
C ASP A 43 -16.47 13.53 -13.85
N PRO A 44 -17.60 14.26 -13.71
CA PRO A 44 -18.68 14.24 -14.69
C PRO A 44 -18.29 14.83 -16.06
N ARG A 45 -17.22 15.63 -16.12
CA ARG A 45 -16.76 16.28 -17.36
C ARG A 45 -15.24 16.14 -17.53
N PRO A 46 -14.72 14.93 -17.75
CA PRO A 46 -13.28 14.71 -17.91
C PRO A 46 -12.69 15.58 -19.01
N ALA A 47 -11.50 16.13 -18.78
CA ALA A 47 -10.74 16.76 -19.86
C ALA A 47 -10.30 15.69 -20.85
N THR A 48 -10.43 15.95 -22.16
CA THR A 48 -9.92 15.05 -23.21
C THR A 48 -8.83 15.81 -23.96
N ILE A 49 -7.67 15.18 -24.11
CA ILE A 49 -6.54 15.69 -24.88
C ILE A 49 -6.33 14.70 -26.02
N GLU A 50 -6.54 15.16 -27.25
CA GLU A 50 -6.45 14.31 -28.44
C GLU A 50 -5.01 13.80 -28.67
N SER A 51 -4.90 12.65 -29.33
CA SER A 51 -3.62 12.15 -29.84
C SER A 51 -3.17 12.99 -31.03
N GLY A 52 -1.87 13.25 -31.14
CA GLY A 52 -1.30 14.07 -32.21
C GLY A 52 0.09 14.57 -31.83
N ASP A 53 0.39 15.83 -32.15
CA ASP A 53 1.65 16.48 -31.78
C ASP A 53 1.91 16.40 -30.25
N VAL A 54 3.01 15.75 -29.88
CA VAL A 54 3.44 15.56 -28.49
C VAL A 54 3.57 16.90 -27.78
N ALA A 55 4.07 17.94 -28.45
CA ALA A 55 4.23 19.26 -27.85
C ALA A 55 2.88 19.91 -27.54
N ALA A 56 1.93 19.84 -28.48
CA ALA A 56 0.57 20.32 -28.27
C ALA A 56 -0.14 19.58 -27.12
N ALA A 57 -0.03 18.25 -27.06
CA ALA A 57 -0.65 17.44 -26.01
C ALA A 57 -0.06 17.78 -24.62
N LEU A 58 1.25 17.96 -24.53
CA LEU A 58 1.93 18.41 -23.30
C LEU A 58 1.47 19.81 -22.86
N ARG A 59 1.34 20.77 -23.79
CA ARG A 59 0.82 22.11 -23.47
C ARG A 59 -0.62 22.07 -22.98
N ALA A 60 -1.48 21.30 -23.65
CA ALA A 60 -2.87 21.12 -23.22
C ALA A 60 -2.96 20.51 -21.81
N LEU A 61 -2.11 19.52 -21.50
CA LEU A 61 -2.04 18.96 -20.15
C LEU A 61 -1.53 19.98 -19.14
N ALA A 62 -0.56 20.82 -19.52
CA ALA A 62 -0.06 21.88 -18.66
C ALA A 62 -1.15 22.86 -18.24
N ASP A 63 -2.07 23.21 -19.15
CA ASP A 63 -3.18 24.13 -18.87
C ASP A 63 -4.22 23.51 -17.93
N VAL A 64 -4.53 22.23 -18.13
CA VAL A 64 -5.40 21.47 -17.21
C VAL A 64 -4.74 21.37 -15.83
N ALA A 65 -3.45 21.08 -15.76
CA ALA A 65 -2.73 20.94 -14.50
C ALA A 65 -2.56 22.29 -13.77
N ALA A 66 -2.38 23.39 -14.49
CA ALA A 66 -2.23 24.72 -13.90
C ALA A 66 -3.51 25.22 -13.22
N SER A 67 -4.67 24.81 -13.72
CA SER A 67 -5.98 25.17 -13.18
C SER A 67 -6.52 24.15 -12.15
N ALA A 68 -5.84 23.02 -11.95
CA ALA A 68 -6.30 21.95 -11.08
C ALA A 68 -6.11 22.29 -9.60
N THR A 69 -7.22 22.41 -8.86
CA THR A 69 -7.23 22.48 -7.39
C THR A 69 -7.38 21.10 -6.74
N GLU A 70 -7.72 20.10 -7.54
CA GLU A 70 -7.96 18.73 -7.12
C GLU A 70 -6.85 17.78 -7.56
N ASN A 71 -6.89 16.53 -7.09
CA ASN A 71 -5.98 15.51 -7.61
C ASN A 71 -6.31 15.22 -9.08
N LEU A 72 -5.29 14.92 -9.88
CA LEU A 72 -5.39 14.56 -11.28
C LEU A 72 -5.26 13.04 -11.45
N PHE A 73 -6.16 12.46 -12.24
CA PHE A 73 -6.04 11.09 -12.74
C PHE A 73 -5.93 11.14 -14.26
N ILE A 74 -4.76 10.77 -14.76
CA ILE A 74 -4.39 10.79 -16.17
C ILE A 74 -4.40 9.36 -16.67
N ILE A 75 -5.14 9.08 -17.73
CA ILE A 75 -5.28 7.72 -18.28
C ILE A 75 -5.47 7.77 -19.81
N PRO A 76 -4.78 6.90 -20.58
CA PRO A 76 -5.03 6.78 -22.01
C PRO A 76 -6.46 6.30 -22.32
N THR A 77 -7.09 6.87 -23.34
CA THR A 77 -8.47 6.59 -23.78
C THR A 77 -8.67 5.15 -24.24
N ASN A 78 -7.60 4.50 -24.68
CA ASN A 78 -7.60 3.11 -25.12
C ASN A 78 -7.30 2.10 -23.99
N SER A 79 -7.55 2.48 -22.74
CA SER A 79 -7.31 1.63 -21.56
C SER A 79 -8.50 0.73 -21.26
N VAL A 80 -8.27 -0.57 -21.14
CA VAL A 80 -9.18 -1.55 -20.54
C VAL A 80 -8.67 -1.89 -19.15
N VAL A 81 -9.47 -1.61 -18.12
CA VAL A 81 -9.01 -1.63 -16.72
C VAL A 81 -10.11 -2.01 -15.73
N HIS A 82 -9.73 -2.73 -14.66
CA HIS A 82 -10.62 -3.02 -13.53
C HIS A 82 -10.96 -1.78 -12.70
N ASP A 83 -12.17 -1.75 -12.14
CA ASP A 83 -12.67 -0.63 -11.32
C ASP A 83 -11.85 -0.45 -10.03
N GLU A 84 -11.41 -1.56 -9.44
CA GLU A 84 -10.54 -1.59 -8.26
C GLU A 84 -9.15 -1.01 -8.55
N LEU A 85 -8.61 -1.21 -9.75
CA LEU A 85 -7.30 -0.65 -10.07
C LEU A 85 -7.34 0.87 -10.18
N ILE A 86 -8.38 1.40 -10.82
CA ILE A 86 -8.67 2.86 -10.83
C ILE A 86 -8.79 3.37 -9.38
N TYR A 87 -9.57 2.68 -8.54
CA TYR A 87 -9.75 3.07 -7.15
C TYR A 87 -8.43 3.12 -6.37
N GLN A 88 -7.59 2.09 -6.49
CA GLN A 88 -6.29 2.01 -5.79
C GLN A 88 -5.32 3.10 -6.24
N ILE A 89 -5.32 3.45 -7.53
CA ILE A 89 -4.46 4.49 -8.08
C ILE A 89 -4.92 5.87 -7.60
N THR A 90 -6.22 6.15 -7.70
CA THR A 90 -6.80 7.47 -7.41
C THR A 90 -6.91 7.78 -5.91
N LYS A 91 -7.01 6.77 -5.04
CA LYS A 91 -7.03 6.95 -3.57
C LYS A 91 -5.64 6.89 -2.93
N SER A 92 -4.59 6.87 -3.73
CA SER A 92 -3.22 6.88 -3.23
C SER A 92 -2.91 8.14 -2.42
N LYS A 93 -2.26 7.95 -1.27
CA LYS A 93 -1.72 9.05 -0.44
C LYS A 93 -0.38 9.59 -0.97
N ARG A 94 0.17 9.00 -2.03
CA ARG A 94 1.44 9.42 -2.62
C ARG A 94 1.25 10.71 -3.43
N GLY A 95 2.33 11.49 -3.56
CA GLY A 95 2.29 12.74 -4.33
C GLY A 95 2.09 12.51 -5.83
N ALA A 96 2.64 11.41 -6.34
CA ALA A 96 2.35 10.86 -7.64
C ALA A 96 2.41 9.33 -7.56
N LEU A 97 1.67 8.63 -8.41
CA LEU A 97 1.65 7.17 -8.49
C LEU A 97 1.44 6.75 -9.95
N ALA A 98 2.37 5.97 -10.49
CA ALA A 98 2.26 5.38 -11.82
C ALA A 98 1.95 3.88 -11.73
N LEU A 99 1.17 3.37 -12.68
CA LEU A 99 1.02 1.93 -12.87
C LEU A 99 2.20 1.37 -13.65
N VAL A 100 2.78 0.27 -13.17
CA VAL A 100 3.93 -0.41 -13.79
C VAL A 100 3.71 -1.91 -13.94
N ALA A 101 4.33 -2.49 -14.96
CA ALA A 101 4.63 -3.91 -15.01
C ALA A 101 6.09 -4.11 -14.54
N LYS A 102 6.30 -4.93 -13.51
CA LYS A 102 7.66 -5.32 -13.09
C LYS A 102 8.06 -6.58 -13.85
N GLU A 103 9.33 -6.68 -14.24
CA GLU A 103 9.85 -7.95 -14.75
C GLU A 103 9.81 -9.04 -13.66
N PRO A 104 9.45 -10.28 -14.01
CA PRO A 104 9.53 -11.40 -13.08
C PRO A 104 10.99 -11.60 -12.65
N ARG A 105 11.22 -11.75 -11.34
CA ARG A 105 12.54 -12.12 -10.82
C ARG A 105 12.75 -13.62 -11.10
N TYR A 106 13.51 -13.96 -12.13
CA TYR A 106 13.98 -15.33 -12.32
C TYR A 106 14.81 -15.77 -11.10
N GLY A 107 14.43 -16.88 -10.47
CA GLY A 107 15.11 -17.46 -9.30
C GLY A 107 14.34 -17.43 -7.98
N ILE A 108 13.12 -16.88 -7.93
CA ILE A 108 12.20 -17.08 -6.80
C ILE A 108 11.08 -18.00 -7.31
N THR A 109 11.04 -19.26 -6.86
CA THR A 109 9.93 -20.18 -7.13
C THR A 109 8.60 -19.48 -6.83
N GLU A 110 7.60 -19.71 -7.70
CA GLU A 110 6.27 -19.07 -7.60
C GLU A 110 5.63 -19.25 -6.22
N GLU A 111 5.96 -20.35 -5.52
CA GLU A 111 5.53 -20.63 -4.14
C GLU A 111 5.99 -19.59 -3.09
N ALA A 112 7.06 -18.82 -3.33
CA ALA A 112 7.54 -17.80 -2.39
C ALA A 112 6.94 -16.40 -2.63
N GLN A 113 6.24 -16.17 -3.75
CA GLN A 113 5.59 -14.89 -4.05
C GLN A 113 4.08 -14.89 -3.78
N GLU A 114 3.44 -16.05 -3.72
CA GLU A 114 1.99 -16.16 -3.42
C GLU A 114 1.64 -15.86 -1.95
N ASP A 115 2.57 -16.03 -1.01
CA ASP A 115 2.28 -15.94 0.44
C ASP A 115 2.47 -14.53 1.05
N THR A 116 2.68 -13.49 0.23
CA THR A 116 2.79 -12.11 0.73
C THR A 116 1.93 -11.14 -0.08
N GLY A 117 0.65 -11.05 0.29
CA GLY A 117 -0.18 -9.86 0.08
C GLY A 117 0.34 -8.60 0.79
N GLN A 118 1.64 -8.53 1.07
CA GLN A 118 2.31 -7.33 1.55
C GLN A 118 2.47 -6.37 0.37
N GLU A 119 1.62 -5.34 0.36
CA GLU A 119 2.07 -4.05 -0.12
C GLU A 119 3.44 -3.77 0.49
N ASP A 120 4.43 -3.59 -0.40
CA ASP A 120 5.82 -3.26 -0.11
C ASP A 120 5.87 -2.05 0.81
N ASN A 121 5.87 -2.36 2.12
CA ASN A 121 5.71 -1.42 3.21
C ASN A 121 7.05 -0.75 3.49
N GLY A 122 7.69 -0.16 2.47
CA GLY A 122 8.82 0.75 2.59
C GLY A 122 9.91 0.31 3.58
N GLN A 123 10.15 -0.99 3.73
CA GLN A 123 11.09 -1.51 4.72
C GLN A 123 12.39 -1.84 4.00
N GLU A 124 13.44 -1.16 4.44
CA GLU A 124 14.78 -1.19 3.85
C GLU A 124 15.34 -2.62 3.77
N ASP A 125 16.28 -2.80 2.83
CA ASP A 125 17.37 -3.80 2.83
C ASP A 125 17.19 -5.07 1.95
N SER A 126 18.04 -5.38 0.98
CA SER A 126 19.46 -5.08 0.75
C SER A 126 19.78 -5.25 -0.75
N ASP A 127 20.75 -4.51 -1.32
CA ASP A 127 21.37 -4.84 -2.63
C ASP A 127 22.41 -5.96 -2.51
N ASP A 128 22.55 -6.52 -1.32
CA ASP A 128 23.53 -7.54 -0.99
C ASP A 128 22.99 -8.95 -1.29
N GLU A 129 22.48 -9.17 -2.51
CA GLU A 129 22.65 -10.51 -3.07
C GLU A 129 24.04 -10.55 -3.72
N PRO A 130 24.85 -11.58 -3.40
CA PRO A 130 26.13 -11.75 -4.06
C PRO A 130 25.90 -11.80 -5.57
N VAL A 131 26.85 -11.23 -6.31
CA VAL A 131 26.96 -11.39 -7.76
C VAL A 131 26.90 -12.88 -8.06
N GLN A 132 25.73 -13.41 -8.42
CA GLN A 132 25.67 -14.72 -9.04
C GLN A 132 26.16 -14.49 -10.47
N GLU A 133 27.37 -14.99 -10.72
CA GLU A 133 27.94 -15.16 -12.04
C GLU A 133 26.91 -15.82 -12.96
N GLY A 134 26.68 -15.24 -14.14
CA GLY A 134 25.73 -15.75 -15.15
C GLY A 134 24.48 -14.89 -15.37
N ARG A 135 24.60 -13.57 -15.50
CA ARG A 135 23.46 -12.67 -15.70
C ARG A 135 23.38 -12.11 -17.12
N VAL A 136 22.55 -12.68 -18.01
CA VAL A 136 21.89 -11.97 -19.14
C VAL A 136 20.71 -12.84 -19.63
N PRO A 137 19.43 -12.36 -19.69
CA PRO A 137 18.85 -11.66 -20.86
C PRO A 137 17.70 -10.61 -20.63
N ILE A 138 17.61 -9.52 -21.44
CA ILE A 138 16.37 -8.79 -21.86
C ILE A 138 16.42 -8.40 -23.38
N ALA A 139 16.62 -9.28 -24.35
CA ALA A 139 16.86 -10.72 -24.29
C ALA A 139 18.36 -11.06 -24.37
N GLU A 140 19.24 -10.08 -24.24
CA GLU A 140 20.65 -10.14 -23.85
C GLU A 140 21.22 -8.73 -24.04
N ALA A 141 21.58 -8.08 -22.95
CA ALA A 141 21.74 -6.63 -22.85
C ALA A 141 23.07 -6.13 -23.42
N GLU A 142 23.08 -4.88 -23.93
CA GLU A 142 24.13 -3.84 -23.84
C GLU A 142 23.50 -2.46 -24.22
N PRO A 143 23.98 -1.30 -23.71
CA PRO A 143 25.39 -0.90 -23.80
C PRO A 143 26.07 -0.69 -22.44
N GLU A 144 27.17 -1.42 -22.25
CA GLU A 144 28.40 -0.79 -21.81
C GLU A 144 29.02 -0.11 -23.05
N ILE A 145 29.08 1.22 -23.05
CA ILE A 145 29.74 2.08 -24.05
C ILE A 145 28.99 2.23 -25.41
N GLY A 146 28.83 3.48 -25.86
CA GLY A 146 28.62 3.79 -27.29
C GLY A 146 27.33 4.54 -27.63
N TYR A 147 27.46 5.58 -28.45
CA TYR A 147 26.42 6.50 -28.92
C TYR A 147 25.55 5.90 -30.04
N ASP A 148 24.88 4.76 -29.86
CA ASP A 148 23.99 4.22 -30.90
C ASP A 148 22.63 3.74 -30.38
N ARG A 149 21.59 4.04 -31.18
CA ARG A 149 20.15 3.87 -30.92
C ARG A 149 19.76 2.42 -30.60
N LEU A 150 18.79 2.24 -29.70
CA LEU A 150 18.07 0.98 -29.50
C LEU A 150 16.67 1.09 -30.10
N GLU A 151 16.42 0.37 -31.21
CA GLU A 151 15.08 0.14 -31.76
C GLU A 151 14.34 -0.98 -30.99
N GLY A 152 13.03 -0.77 -30.79
CA GLY A 152 12.03 -1.82 -30.57
C GLY A 152 11.94 -2.46 -29.19
N LEU A 153 11.22 -1.82 -28.23
CA LEU A 153 10.34 -2.37 -27.16
C LEU A 153 10.22 -1.39 -25.96
N PRO A 154 9.11 -1.41 -25.18
CA PRO A 154 8.57 -0.23 -24.52
C PRO A 154 9.56 0.37 -23.54
N VAL A 155 9.74 1.65 -23.75
CA VAL A 155 10.71 2.50 -23.11
C VAL A 155 10.72 2.26 -21.58
N ARG A 156 11.88 1.83 -21.08
CA ARG A 156 11.99 1.12 -19.80
C ARG A 156 12.13 2.08 -18.61
N ALA A 157 11.76 1.64 -17.42
CA ALA A 157 11.93 2.37 -16.17
C ALA A 157 12.77 1.59 -15.16
N ARG A 158 13.48 2.34 -14.31
CA ARG A 158 14.16 1.80 -13.14
C ARG A 158 13.33 2.09 -11.89
N ILE A 159 12.89 1.03 -11.24
CA ILE A 159 12.21 1.10 -9.95
C ILE A 159 13.21 0.88 -8.83
N GLY A 160 13.28 1.87 -7.94
CA GLY A 160 14.03 1.81 -6.70
C GLY A 160 13.32 0.98 -5.65
N LYS A 161 14.07 0.54 -4.63
CA LYS A 161 13.58 -0.35 -3.57
C LYS A 161 12.45 0.21 -2.73
N SER A 162 12.34 1.53 -2.64
CA SER A 162 11.23 2.18 -1.94
C SER A 162 9.91 2.15 -2.75
N SER A 163 9.79 1.23 -3.71
CA SER A 163 8.71 1.14 -4.70
C SER A 163 8.40 2.50 -5.33
N ARG A 164 9.42 3.13 -5.91
CA ARG A 164 9.33 4.42 -6.61
C ARG A 164 10.06 4.36 -7.92
N VAL A 165 9.61 5.15 -8.88
CA VAL A 165 10.32 5.37 -10.13
C VAL A 165 11.57 6.20 -9.83
N VAL A 166 12.73 5.68 -10.23
CA VAL A 166 14.04 6.34 -10.07
C VAL A 166 14.47 7.01 -11.36
N SER A 167 14.22 6.35 -12.49
CA SER A 167 14.55 6.83 -13.81
C SER A 167 13.61 6.21 -14.83
N VAL A 168 13.40 6.90 -15.94
CA VAL A 168 12.51 6.54 -17.04
C VAL A 168 13.26 6.82 -18.33
N GLY A 169 13.18 5.89 -19.28
CA GLY A 169 13.78 6.08 -20.58
C GLY A 169 12.88 6.90 -21.48
N THR A 170 13.44 7.35 -22.60
CA THR A 170 12.72 7.77 -23.81
C THR A 170 13.51 7.27 -25.03
N ALA A 171 13.06 7.55 -26.25
CA ALA A 171 13.83 7.26 -27.46
C ALA A 171 15.25 7.88 -27.45
N TYR A 172 15.44 8.98 -26.71
CA TYR A 172 16.72 9.68 -26.58
C TYR A 172 17.42 9.43 -25.22
N HIS A 173 16.66 9.10 -24.18
CA HIS A 173 17.19 9.04 -22.82
C HIS A 173 17.41 7.59 -22.33
N ALA A 174 18.65 7.23 -22.04
CA ALA A 174 19.01 5.90 -21.56
C ALA A 174 18.80 5.74 -20.04
N VAL A 175 18.45 4.52 -19.62
CA VAL A 175 18.26 4.15 -18.21
C VAL A 175 19.22 3.04 -17.81
N THR A 176 19.98 3.25 -16.75
CA THR A 176 20.85 2.22 -16.19
C THR A 176 20.06 1.15 -15.43
N ARG A 177 20.21 -0.12 -15.81
CA ARG A 177 19.57 -1.27 -15.15
C ARG A 177 18.04 -1.13 -15.02
N PRO A 178 17.32 -1.01 -16.15
CA PRO A 178 15.85 -1.02 -16.14
C PRO A 178 15.32 -2.32 -15.52
N ASN A 179 14.14 -2.27 -14.90
CA ASN A 179 13.51 -3.44 -14.27
C ASN A 179 11.97 -3.39 -14.27
N ALA A 180 11.37 -2.45 -15.01
CA ALA A 180 9.93 -2.30 -15.15
C ALA A 180 9.58 -1.52 -16.42
N ALA A 181 8.31 -1.61 -16.82
CA ALA A 181 7.69 -0.77 -17.85
C ALA A 181 6.53 0.04 -17.25
N LEU A 182 6.36 1.28 -17.70
CA LEU A 182 5.20 2.11 -17.37
C LEU A 182 4.01 1.68 -18.24
N LEU A 183 2.80 1.68 -17.68
CA LEU A 183 1.62 1.16 -18.36
C LEU A 183 0.63 2.23 -18.84
N GLY A 184 0.52 3.38 -18.17
CA GLY A 184 -0.31 4.49 -18.64
C GLY A 184 -1.13 5.22 -17.54
N PRO A 185 -1.76 4.53 -16.57
CA PRO A 185 -2.47 5.23 -15.52
C PRO A 185 -1.51 5.98 -14.58
N LEU A 186 -1.76 7.26 -14.38
CA LEU A 186 -0.97 8.14 -13.52
C LEU A 186 -1.90 8.96 -12.63
N HIS A 187 -1.68 8.89 -11.32
CA HIS A 187 -2.27 9.80 -10.35
C HIS A 187 -1.26 10.86 -9.93
N VAL A 188 -1.67 12.13 -9.92
CA VAL A 188 -0.89 13.26 -9.42
C VAL A 188 -1.72 14.03 -8.40
N SER A 189 -1.22 14.16 -7.18
CA SER A 189 -1.92 14.92 -6.13
C SER A 189 -1.95 16.42 -6.45
N ALA A 190 -2.97 17.14 -5.98
CA ALA A 190 -3.15 18.59 -6.22
C ALA A 190 -1.88 19.42 -5.89
N ARG A 191 -1.14 19.05 -4.83
CA ARG A 191 0.11 19.74 -4.44
C ARG A 191 1.23 19.67 -5.48
N ASN A 192 1.18 18.67 -6.38
CA ASN A 192 2.17 18.48 -7.45
C ASN A 192 1.62 18.96 -8.80
N ALA A 193 0.38 19.45 -8.89
CA ALA A 193 -0.20 19.94 -10.14
C ALA A 193 0.57 21.13 -10.74
N PRO A 194 1.07 22.11 -9.95
CA PRO A 194 1.92 23.18 -10.50
C PRO A 194 3.25 22.66 -11.08
N VAL A 195 3.87 21.67 -10.41
CA VAL A 195 5.11 21.05 -10.89
C VAL A 195 4.86 20.25 -12.16
N LEU A 196 3.74 19.54 -12.24
CA LEU A 196 3.30 18.85 -13.45
C LEU A 196 3.11 19.85 -14.61
N ALA A 197 2.42 20.96 -14.38
CA ALA A 197 2.18 21.98 -15.40
C ALA A 197 3.49 22.54 -15.96
N GLN A 198 4.41 22.92 -15.08
CA GLN A 198 5.73 23.41 -15.47
C GLN A 198 6.54 22.35 -16.23
N THR A 199 6.56 21.11 -15.70
CA THR A 199 7.24 19.98 -16.34
C THR A 199 6.71 19.73 -17.75
N CYS A 200 5.38 19.79 -17.96
CA CYS A 200 4.80 19.59 -19.28
C CYS A 200 5.19 20.70 -20.27
N ARG A 201 5.32 21.95 -19.82
CA ARG A 201 5.82 23.04 -20.67
C ARG A 201 7.28 22.82 -21.08
N GLU A 202 8.13 22.45 -20.13
CA GLU A 202 9.55 22.16 -20.39
C GLU A 202 9.72 20.96 -21.35
N LEU A 203 8.93 19.90 -21.15
CA LEU A 203 8.92 18.76 -22.06
C LEU A 203 8.43 19.15 -23.48
N ALA A 204 7.47 20.08 -23.58
CA ALA A 204 6.97 20.55 -24.87
C ALA A 204 8.03 21.35 -25.66
N GLU A 205 8.97 22.01 -24.98
CA GLU A 205 10.09 22.72 -25.63
C GLU A 205 11.11 21.74 -26.24
N ILE A 206 11.33 20.60 -25.59
CA ILE A 206 12.24 19.54 -26.07
C ILE A 206 11.53 18.41 -26.83
N ALA A 207 10.27 18.60 -27.20
CA ALA A 207 9.44 17.55 -27.80
C ALA A 207 10.05 16.94 -29.09
N HIS A 208 10.83 17.73 -29.83
CA HIS A 208 11.58 17.30 -31.02
C HIS A 208 12.61 16.18 -30.77
N ARG A 209 12.92 15.87 -29.50
CA ARG A 209 13.84 14.79 -29.10
C ARG A 209 13.13 13.47 -28.81
N PHE A 210 11.81 13.47 -28.69
CA PHE A 210 11.03 12.26 -28.43
C PHE A 210 10.70 11.55 -29.74
N GLY A 211 10.72 10.22 -29.71
CA GLY A 211 10.41 9.39 -30.87
C GLY A 211 8.92 9.10 -30.98
N ASP A 212 8.50 8.55 -32.13
CA ASP A 212 7.10 8.21 -32.39
C ASP A 212 6.56 7.12 -31.43
N ASP A 213 7.45 6.32 -30.85
CA ASP A 213 7.15 5.27 -29.87
C ASP A 213 7.11 5.76 -28.41
N ASP A 214 7.48 7.02 -28.14
CA ASP A 214 7.47 7.57 -26.78
C ASP A 214 6.03 7.84 -26.32
N ASP A 215 5.58 7.09 -25.32
CA ASP A 215 4.26 7.28 -24.70
C ASP A 215 4.18 8.58 -23.88
N LEU A 216 3.09 9.33 -24.07
CA LEU A 216 2.90 10.62 -23.40
C LEU A 216 2.88 10.52 -21.85
N VAL A 217 2.26 9.48 -21.28
CA VAL A 217 2.26 9.29 -19.81
C VAL A 217 3.68 9.05 -19.33
N GLN A 218 4.43 8.24 -20.06
CA GLN A 218 5.82 7.99 -19.78
C GLN A 218 6.66 9.27 -19.82
N LEU A 219 6.50 10.12 -20.83
CA LEU A 219 7.18 11.41 -20.90
C LEU A 219 6.85 12.28 -19.68
N ILE A 220 5.59 12.28 -19.24
CA ILE A 220 5.17 12.98 -18.03
C ILE A 220 5.86 12.42 -16.79
N VAL A 221 5.90 11.09 -16.63
CA VAL A 221 6.57 10.45 -15.47
C VAL A 221 8.08 10.71 -15.52
N PHE A 222 8.69 10.66 -16.70
CA PHE A 222 10.08 11.02 -16.95
C PHE A 222 10.39 12.43 -16.44
N GLY A 223 9.64 13.43 -16.90
CA GLY A 223 9.85 14.81 -16.49
C GLY A 223 9.62 15.03 -14.99
N LEU A 224 8.56 14.42 -14.43
CA LEU A 224 8.27 14.51 -12.99
C LEU A 224 9.42 13.95 -12.14
N VAL A 225 9.94 12.78 -12.51
CA VAL A 225 11.05 12.13 -11.79
C VAL A 225 12.32 12.97 -11.88
N ARG A 226 12.65 13.49 -13.08
CA ARG A 226 13.82 14.37 -13.30
C ARG A 226 13.72 15.69 -12.54
N ASN A 227 12.52 16.24 -12.42
CA ASN A 227 12.21 17.41 -11.59
C ASN A 227 12.07 17.08 -10.08
N GLY A 228 12.46 15.88 -9.65
CA GLY A 228 12.58 15.50 -8.24
C GLY A 228 11.27 15.10 -7.57
N VAL A 229 10.19 14.90 -8.34
CA VAL A 229 8.91 14.41 -7.81
C VAL A 229 9.04 12.93 -7.48
N SER A 230 8.69 12.57 -6.24
CA SER A 230 8.66 11.17 -5.79
C SER A 230 7.44 10.44 -6.38
N VAL A 231 7.60 9.84 -7.56
CA VAL A 231 6.58 9.00 -8.19
C VAL A 231 6.60 7.60 -7.60
N GLY A 232 5.53 7.23 -6.89
CA GLY A 232 5.33 5.87 -6.43
C GLY A 232 4.87 4.93 -7.53
N ILE A 233 4.83 3.63 -7.25
CA ILE A 233 4.31 2.65 -8.20
C ILE A 233 3.16 1.82 -7.62
N ARG A 234 2.27 1.39 -8.51
CA ARG A 234 1.38 0.24 -8.33
C ARG A 234 1.73 -0.82 -9.37
N GLY A 235 1.84 -2.08 -8.97
CA GLY A 235 2.10 -3.19 -9.88
C GLY A 235 0.82 -3.90 -10.31
N ARG A 236 0.84 -4.52 -11.49
CA ARG A 236 -0.19 -5.47 -11.95
C ARG A 236 0.10 -6.85 -11.36
N ARG A 237 -0.66 -7.30 -10.35
CA ARG A 237 -0.54 -8.65 -9.77
C ARG A 237 -1.85 -9.42 -9.81
N ASP A 238 -2.92 -8.76 -9.40
CA ASP A 238 -4.22 -9.36 -9.14
C ASP A 238 -5.37 -8.61 -9.82
N LEU A 239 -5.06 -7.61 -10.64
CA LEU A 239 -6.01 -6.73 -11.31
C LEU A 239 -5.60 -6.52 -12.77
N PHE A 240 -6.59 -6.37 -13.64
CA PHE A 240 -6.37 -6.26 -15.07
C PHE A 240 -6.08 -4.81 -15.52
N TYR A 241 -5.11 -4.67 -16.41
CA TYR A 241 -4.88 -3.47 -17.20
C TYR A 241 -4.20 -3.85 -18.51
N ARG A 242 -4.75 -3.34 -19.61
CA ARG A 242 -4.14 -3.39 -20.95
C ARG A 242 -4.56 -2.17 -21.76
N ARG A 243 -3.66 -1.70 -22.63
CA ARG A 243 -3.99 -0.76 -23.71
C ARG A 243 -4.27 -1.54 -24.98
N VAL A 244 -5.29 -1.15 -25.71
CA VAL A 244 -5.77 -1.87 -26.90
C VAL A 244 -5.82 -0.93 -28.10
N THR A 245 -5.53 -1.47 -29.28
CA THR A 245 -5.48 -0.72 -30.54
C THR A 245 -6.30 -1.39 -31.64
N THR A 246 -6.42 -2.73 -31.60
CA THR A 246 -7.18 -3.51 -32.58
C THR A 246 -8.39 -4.21 -31.94
N GLN A 247 -9.36 -4.61 -32.75
CA GLN A 247 -10.54 -5.35 -32.26
C GLN A 247 -10.17 -6.74 -31.70
N GLU A 248 -9.10 -7.36 -32.24
CA GLU A 248 -8.56 -8.61 -31.73
C GLU A 248 -8.04 -8.45 -30.31
N GLU A 249 -7.19 -7.45 -30.06
CA GLU A 249 -6.68 -7.11 -28.72
C GLU A 249 -7.80 -6.78 -27.73
N VAL A 250 -8.88 -6.13 -28.20
CA VAL A 250 -10.06 -5.83 -27.37
C VAL A 250 -10.79 -7.10 -26.95
N ASN A 251 -10.95 -8.07 -27.85
CA ASN A 251 -11.60 -9.34 -27.54
C ASN A 251 -10.76 -10.15 -26.55
N GLU A 252 -9.45 -10.22 -26.76
CA GLU A 252 -8.52 -10.87 -25.83
C GLU A 252 -8.49 -10.19 -24.46
N ALA A 253 -8.41 -8.85 -24.43
CA ALA A 253 -8.44 -8.08 -23.20
C ALA A 253 -9.75 -8.30 -22.43
N GLY A 254 -10.88 -8.34 -23.12
CA GLY A 254 -12.18 -8.62 -22.52
C GLY A 254 -12.25 -10.02 -21.90
N ALA A 255 -11.76 -11.04 -22.60
CA ALA A 255 -11.71 -12.41 -22.11
C ALA A 255 -10.80 -12.55 -20.89
N GLU A 256 -9.57 -12.02 -20.95
CA GLU A 256 -8.61 -12.06 -19.84
C GLU A 256 -9.10 -11.29 -18.62
N MET A 257 -9.66 -10.09 -18.82
CA MET A 257 -10.21 -9.27 -17.75
C MET A 257 -11.35 -9.98 -17.01
N THR A 258 -12.18 -10.75 -17.72
CA THR A 258 -13.30 -11.53 -17.15
C THR A 258 -12.80 -12.77 -16.41
N GLY A 259 -11.66 -13.33 -16.82
CA GLY A 259 -11.00 -14.43 -16.11
C GLY A 259 -10.35 -14.03 -14.78
N MET A 260 -10.08 -12.73 -14.56
CA MET A 260 -9.51 -12.23 -13.31
C MET A 260 -10.59 -11.87 -12.27
N ASP A 261 -10.49 -12.46 -11.09
CA ASP A 261 -11.43 -12.23 -9.98
C ASP A 261 -11.13 -10.91 -9.24
N GLU A 262 -11.74 -9.83 -9.71
CA GLU A 262 -11.65 -8.51 -9.09
C GLU A 262 -12.20 -8.51 -7.64
N ASP A 263 -13.23 -9.31 -7.34
CA ASP A 263 -13.80 -9.41 -5.99
C ASP A 263 -12.80 -10.01 -5.00
N ARG A 264 -12.08 -11.06 -5.43
CA ARG A 264 -11.00 -11.67 -4.65
C ARG A 264 -9.86 -10.68 -4.40
N SER A 265 -9.48 -9.87 -5.40
CA SER A 265 -8.49 -8.80 -5.21
C SER A 265 -8.97 -7.78 -4.16
N ARG A 266 -10.22 -7.29 -4.28
CA ARG A 266 -10.83 -6.38 -3.30
C ARG A 266 -10.82 -6.98 -1.89
N LEU A 267 -11.13 -8.26 -1.78
CA LEU A 267 -11.14 -8.98 -0.51
C LEU A 267 -9.74 -9.12 0.11
N ASN A 268 -8.73 -9.42 -0.70
CA ASN A 268 -7.35 -9.52 -0.23
C ASN A 268 -6.81 -8.16 0.22
N ASN A 269 -7.08 -7.09 -0.55
CA ASN A 269 -6.69 -5.73 -0.21
C ASN A 269 -7.48 -5.15 0.98
N ALA A 270 -8.63 -5.75 1.31
CA ALA A 270 -9.39 -5.43 2.50
C ALA A 270 -8.74 -5.94 3.80
N VAL A 271 -7.69 -6.77 3.76
CA VAL A 271 -6.92 -7.19 4.94
C VAL A 271 -5.69 -6.28 5.12
N LYS A 272 -5.33 -5.92 6.36
CA LYS A 272 -4.22 -4.98 6.61
C LYS A 272 -2.90 -5.76 6.41
N GLY A 273 -2.04 -5.31 5.49
CA GLY A 273 -0.77 -6.00 5.21
C GLY A 273 0.30 -5.94 6.33
N ALA A 274 0.02 -5.24 7.44
CA ALA A 274 0.97 -5.00 8.53
C ALA A 274 0.57 -5.64 9.86
N ASP A 275 -0.36 -6.59 9.84
CA ASP A 275 -0.92 -7.22 11.04
C ASP A 275 0.12 -7.98 11.89
N GLY A 276 -0.25 -8.25 13.14
CA GLY A 276 0.51 -9.12 14.04
C GLY A 276 0.45 -10.58 13.61
N PHE A 277 1.27 -11.43 14.22
CA PHE A 277 1.26 -12.88 14.00
C PHE A 277 -0.13 -13.45 14.29
N PHE A 278 -0.70 -13.12 15.45
CA PHE A 278 -1.99 -13.68 15.84
C PHE A 278 -3.10 -13.26 14.89
N THR A 279 -3.19 -11.96 14.59
CA THR A 279 -4.18 -11.44 13.65
C THR A 279 -4.03 -12.06 12.26
N THR A 280 -2.80 -12.24 11.77
CA THR A 280 -2.57 -12.79 10.42
C THR A 280 -3.07 -14.23 10.31
N TYR A 281 -2.68 -15.11 11.23
CA TYR A 281 -2.94 -16.55 11.11
C TYR A 281 -4.27 -17.00 11.72
N PHE A 282 -4.68 -16.39 12.83
CA PHE A 282 -5.84 -16.83 13.62
C PHE A 282 -7.08 -15.96 13.47
N VAL A 283 -7.03 -14.89 12.65
CA VAL A 283 -8.16 -14.00 12.42
C VAL A 283 -8.33 -13.68 10.93
N SER A 284 -7.32 -13.10 10.29
CA SER A 284 -7.38 -12.58 8.91
C SER A 284 -7.59 -13.67 7.86
N THR A 285 -7.24 -14.92 8.16
CA THR A 285 -7.45 -16.10 7.28
C THR A 285 -8.92 -16.29 6.90
N TYR A 286 -9.84 -16.12 7.87
CA TYR A 286 -11.28 -16.32 7.66
C TYR A 286 -12.14 -15.06 7.82
N SER A 287 -11.73 -14.09 8.65
CA SER A 287 -12.51 -12.87 8.92
C SER A 287 -12.82 -12.06 7.65
N ARG A 288 -11.93 -12.07 6.65
CA ARG A 288 -12.20 -11.47 5.35
C ARG A 288 -13.50 -11.98 4.72
N PHE A 289 -13.80 -13.28 4.84
CA PHE A 289 -15.04 -13.84 4.30
C PHE A 289 -16.27 -13.37 5.09
N ILE A 290 -16.12 -13.19 6.41
CA ILE A 290 -17.15 -12.58 7.27
C ILE A 290 -17.38 -11.13 6.82
N ALA A 291 -16.32 -10.36 6.56
CA ALA A 291 -16.42 -8.99 6.07
C ALA A 291 -17.14 -8.91 4.72
N ARG A 292 -16.83 -9.82 3.79
CA ARG A 292 -17.55 -9.92 2.52
C ARG A 292 -19.02 -10.23 2.72
N TRP A 293 -19.34 -11.21 3.58
CA TRP A 293 -20.72 -11.57 3.89
C TRP A 293 -21.48 -10.38 4.51
N ALA A 294 -20.88 -9.70 5.49
CA ALA A 294 -21.46 -8.55 6.16
C ALA A 294 -21.73 -7.39 5.19
N ALA A 295 -20.76 -7.08 4.33
CA ALA A 295 -20.89 -6.04 3.31
C ALA A 295 -22.00 -6.37 2.29
N ARG A 296 -22.09 -7.62 1.84
CA ARG A 296 -23.16 -8.07 0.92
C ARG A 296 -24.55 -8.06 1.57
N ARG A 297 -24.64 -8.21 2.90
CA ARG A 297 -25.88 -8.04 3.67
C ARG A 297 -26.20 -6.58 4.03
N GLY A 298 -25.39 -5.63 3.57
CA GLY A 298 -25.62 -4.20 3.80
C GLY A 298 -25.24 -3.71 5.19
N LEU A 299 -24.57 -4.54 6.02
CA LEU A 299 -24.08 -4.10 7.33
C LEU A 299 -23.04 -2.99 7.16
N THR A 300 -23.20 -1.92 7.93
CA THR A 300 -22.25 -0.81 7.98
C THR A 300 -21.07 -1.14 8.89
N PRO A 301 -19.87 -0.57 8.66
CA PRO A 301 -18.72 -0.75 9.55
C PRO A 301 -19.08 -0.45 11.01
N ASN A 302 -19.78 0.65 11.28
CA ASN A 302 -20.18 1.05 12.63
C ASN A 302 -21.09 0.03 13.34
N GLN A 303 -21.97 -0.66 12.60
CA GLN A 303 -22.79 -1.74 13.17
C GLN A 303 -21.93 -2.93 13.57
N VAL A 304 -20.92 -3.28 12.77
CA VAL A 304 -19.97 -4.34 13.09
C VAL A 304 -19.11 -3.96 14.29
N THR A 305 -18.66 -2.70 14.39
CA THR A 305 -17.97 -2.17 15.57
C THR A 305 -18.84 -2.30 16.83
N LEU A 306 -20.14 -2.01 16.75
CA LEU A 306 -21.05 -2.16 17.89
C LEU A 306 -21.18 -3.62 18.35
N ILE A 307 -21.19 -4.58 17.42
CA ILE A 307 -21.16 -6.02 17.74
C ILE A 307 -19.87 -6.36 18.50
N SER A 308 -18.71 -5.86 18.02
CA SER A 308 -17.43 -6.06 18.71
C SER A 308 -17.45 -5.49 20.14
N ILE A 309 -17.98 -4.29 20.32
CA ILE A 309 -18.11 -3.64 21.64
C ILE A 309 -19.00 -4.47 22.57
N ALA A 310 -20.18 -4.89 22.09
CA ALA A 310 -21.11 -5.69 22.88
C ALA A 310 -20.48 -7.01 23.34
N LEU A 311 -19.74 -7.69 22.46
CA LEU A 311 -19.00 -8.91 22.81
C LEU A 311 -17.91 -8.63 23.85
N GLY A 312 -17.20 -7.51 23.74
CA GLY A 312 -16.17 -7.12 24.73
C GLY A 312 -16.75 -6.84 26.12
N VAL A 313 -17.89 -6.14 26.19
CA VAL A 313 -18.61 -5.89 27.46
C VAL A 313 -19.16 -7.20 28.03
N ALA A 314 -19.74 -8.06 27.20
CA ALA A 314 -20.20 -9.39 27.63
C ALA A 314 -19.05 -10.25 28.16
N ALA A 315 -17.87 -10.20 27.53
CA ALA A 315 -16.68 -10.89 28.01
C ALA A 315 -16.26 -10.41 29.40
N ALA A 316 -16.22 -9.09 29.61
CA ALA A 316 -15.91 -8.51 30.91
C ALA A 316 -16.93 -8.89 31.99
N ALA A 317 -18.22 -8.92 31.66
CA ALA A 317 -19.26 -9.39 32.57
C ALA A 317 -19.07 -10.87 32.94
N CYS A 318 -18.68 -11.72 31.99
CA CYS A 318 -18.34 -13.11 32.27
C CYS A 318 -17.11 -13.22 33.20
N PHE A 319 -16.05 -12.46 32.93
CA PHE A 319 -14.87 -12.43 33.80
C PHE A 319 -15.19 -11.94 35.22
N ALA A 320 -16.11 -10.99 35.37
CA ALA A 320 -16.51 -10.42 36.65
C ALA A 320 -17.22 -11.41 37.59
N THR A 321 -17.70 -12.55 37.07
CA THR A 321 -18.30 -13.60 37.91
C THR A 321 -17.28 -14.33 38.79
N GLY A 322 -16.02 -14.40 38.36
CA GLY A 322 -14.96 -15.12 39.08
C GLY A 322 -15.00 -16.65 38.97
N ASP A 323 -15.98 -17.23 38.27
CA ASP A 323 -16.08 -18.68 38.11
C ASP A 323 -15.39 -19.16 36.83
N ARG A 324 -14.76 -20.35 36.89
CA ARG A 324 -14.00 -20.91 35.76
C ARG A 324 -14.81 -21.05 34.46
N PRO A 325 -16.05 -21.60 34.44
CA PRO A 325 -16.82 -21.72 33.19
C PRO A 325 -17.07 -20.37 32.53
N TRP A 326 -17.35 -19.35 33.32
CA TRP A 326 -17.55 -17.98 32.84
C TRP A 326 -16.24 -17.32 32.41
N MET A 327 -15.10 -17.64 33.03
CA MET A 327 -13.80 -17.21 32.51
C MET A 327 -13.51 -17.80 31.12
N VAL A 328 -13.84 -19.07 30.87
CA VAL A 328 -13.71 -19.69 29.54
C VAL A 328 -14.64 -19.01 28.53
N ALA A 329 -15.91 -18.78 28.91
CA ALA A 329 -16.86 -18.07 28.06
C ALA A 329 -16.39 -16.64 27.74
N GLY A 330 -15.86 -15.92 28.73
CA GLY A 330 -15.27 -14.60 28.56
C GLY A 330 -14.07 -14.61 27.60
N GLY A 331 -13.20 -15.63 27.70
CA GLY A 331 -12.07 -15.83 26.79
C GLY A 331 -12.51 -16.03 25.33
N ILE A 332 -13.57 -16.80 25.10
CA ILE A 332 -14.16 -17.00 23.77
C ILE A 332 -14.78 -15.70 23.25
N LEU A 333 -15.55 -15.00 24.10
CA LEU A 333 -16.20 -13.75 23.73
C LEU A 333 -15.21 -12.64 23.38
N ILE A 334 -14.12 -12.48 24.14
CA ILE A 334 -13.11 -11.45 23.85
C ILE A 334 -12.32 -11.77 22.57
N TYR A 335 -12.10 -13.05 22.27
CA TYR A 335 -11.55 -13.46 20.98
C TYR A 335 -12.49 -13.04 19.83
N PHE A 336 -13.78 -13.36 19.90
CA PHE A 336 -14.72 -12.95 18.86
C PHE A 336 -14.92 -11.43 18.79
N ALA A 337 -14.86 -10.73 19.92
CA ALA A 337 -14.85 -9.26 19.94
C ALA A 337 -13.70 -8.72 19.09
N PHE A 338 -12.49 -9.29 19.23
CA PHE A 338 -11.33 -8.92 18.40
C PHE A 338 -11.48 -9.34 16.92
N VAL A 339 -12.13 -10.47 16.64
CA VAL A 339 -12.44 -10.87 15.26
C VAL A 339 -13.34 -9.83 14.59
N PHE A 340 -14.44 -9.43 15.25
CA PHE A 340 -15.38 -8.45 14.69
C PHE A 340 -14.78 -7.05 14.57
N ASP A 341 -13.82 -6.71 15.43
CA ASP A 341 -13.02 -5.50 15.30
C ASP A 341 -12.19 -5.50 14.02
N CYS A 342 -11.53 -6.62 13.70
CA CYS A 342 -10.84 -6.75 12.42
C CYS A 342 -11.81 -6.70 11.23
N VAL A 343 -13.01 -7.28 11.39
CA VAL A 343 -14.05 -7.32 10.34
C VAL A 343 -14.57 -5.93 10.03
N ASP A 344 -14.77 -5.03 11.00
CA ASP A 344 -15.33 -3.70 10.72
C ASP A 344 -14.44 -2.88 9.76
N GLY A 345 -13.13 -2.93 9.96
CA GLY A 345 -12.14 -2.25 9.13
C GLY A 345 -11.96 -2.95 7.78
N GLN A 346 -12.17 -4.26 7.72
CA GLN A 346 -12.23 -5.01 6.47
C GLN A 346 -13.50 -4.65 5.67
N VAL A 347 -14.67 -4.54 6.32
CA VAL A 347 -15.93 -4.10 5.70
C VAL A 347 -15.80 -2.67 5.16
N ALA A 348 -15.21 -1.76 5.94
CA ALA A 348 -14.99 -0.38 5.52
C ALA A 348 -14.15 -0.31 4.23
N ARG A 349 -13.09 -1.12 4.13
CA ARG A 349 -12.22 -1.18 2.95
C ARG A 349 -12.87 -1.86 1.76
N TYR A 350 -13.47 -3.02 1.98
CA TYR A 350 -14.13 -3.80 0.93
C TYR A 350 -15.33 -3.05 0.33
N ALA A 351 -16.18 -2.46 1.17
CA ALA A 351 -17.34 -1.68 0.73
C ALA A 351 -16.99 -0.23 0.35
N ARG A 352 -15.71 0.18 0.48
CA ARG A 352 -15.22 1.55 0.27
C ARG A 352 -15.97 2.62 1.09
N LYS A 353 -16.52 2.23 2.24
CA LYS A 353 -17.25 3.08 3.18
C LYS A 353 -16.31 3.53 4.30
N PHE A 354 -15.70 4.70 4.12
CA PHE A 354 -14.83 5.31 5.14
C PHE A 354 -15.52 6.54 5.73
N GLY A 355 -15.37 6.71 7.05
CA GLY A 355 -15.88 7.89 7.75
C GLY A 355 -14.97 8.27 8.90
N VAL A 356 -14.92 9.56 9.20
CA VAL A 356 -14.16 10.09 10.36
C VAL A 356 -14.70 9.49 11.66
N LEU A 357 -16.03 9.40 11.79
CA LEU A 357 -16.68 8.77 12.93
C LEU A 357 -16.25 7.31 13.09
N GLY A 358 -16.28 6.52 12.01
CA GLY A 358 -15.88 5.11 12.06
C GLY A 358 -14.42 4.94 12.49
N ALA A 359 -13.51 5.74 11.92
CA ALA A 359 -12.09 5.72 12.32
C ALA A 359 -11.86 6.17 13.78
N TRP A 360 -12.68 7.09 14.29
CA TRP A 360 -12.64 7.50 15.69
C TRP A 360 -13.22 6.45 16.63
N LEU A 361 -14.32 5.80 16.24
CA LEU A 361 -14.96 4.70 16.98
C LEU A 361 -14.00 3.52 17.12
N ASP A 362 -13.47 3.01 16.01
CA ASP A 362 -12.43 1.95 15.93
C ASP A 362 -11.29 2.25 16.93
N ALA A 363 -10.65 3.41 16.77
CA ALA A 363 -9.54 3.81 17.61
C ALA A 363 -9.92 3.94 19.10
N THR A 364 -11.12 4.37 19.45
CA THR A 364 -11.55 4.62 20.83
C THR A 364 -11.99 3.34 21.52
N PHE A 365 -12.80 2.54 20.84
CA PHE A 365 -13.42 1.36 21.43
C PHE A 365 -12.49 0.15 21.52
N ASP A 366 -11.40 0.12 20.75
CA ASP A 366 -10.28 -0.79 21.00
C ASP A 366 -9.74 -0.68 22.42
N ARG A 367 -9.51 0.55 22.87
CA ARG A 367 -8.99 0.84 24.22
C ARG A 367 -10.04 0.56 25.28
N PHE A 368 -11.27 0.95 25.01
CA PHE A 368 -12.40 0.72 25.92
C PHE A 368 -12.57 -0.78 26.23
N LYS A 369 -12.59 -1.65 25.20
CA LYS A 369 -12.72 -3.11 25.38
C LYS A 369 -11.61 -3.67 26.28
N GLU A 370 -10.36 -3.27 26.03
CA GLU A 370 -9.20 -3.71 26.81
C GLU A 370 -9.36 -3.33 28.30
N TYR A 371 -9.74 -2.08 28.60
CA TYR A 371 -9.87 -1.60 29.99
C TYR A 371 -11.10 -2.16 30.71
N VAL A 372 -12.21 -2.35 30.00
CA VAL A 372 -13.42 -2.97 30.56
C VAL A 372 -13.15 -4.43 30.92
N VAL A 373 -12.38 -5.15 30.11
CA VAL A 373 -11.94 -6.52 30.45
C VAL A 373 -10.99 -6.54 31.65
N PHE A 374 -10.08 -5.58 31.79
CA PHE A 374 -9.25 -5.47 32.99
C PHE A 374 -10.11 -5.27 34.24
N ALA A 375 -11.11 -4.38 34.18
CA ALA A 375 -12.03 -4.20 35.29
C ALA A 375 -12.80 -5.50 35.60
N GLY A 376 -13.31 -6.19 34.58
CA GLY A 376 -14.01 -7.47 34.76
C GLY A 376 -13.14 -8.54 35.45
N LEU A 377 -11.90 -8.71 35.01
CA LEU A 377 -10.95 -9.67 35.61
C LEU A 377 -10.61 -9.32 37.07
N ALA A 378 -10.40 -8.02 37.36
CA ALA A 378 -10.10 -7.57 38.72
C ALA A 378 -11.30 -7.73 39.66
N ILE A 379 -12.51 -7.41 39.19
CA ILE A 379 -13.75 -7.64 39.95
C ILE A 379 -13.94 -9.15 40.21
N GLY A 380 -13.80 -9.98 39.18
CA GLY A 380 -13.94 -11.43 39.31
C GLY A 380 -12.99 -12.03 40.34
N TRP A 381 -11.73 -11.58 40.37
CA TRP A 381 -10.75 -12.02 41.37
C TRP A 381 -11.19 -11.75 42.81
N VAL A 382 -11.75 -10.57 43.08
CA VAL A 382 -12.27 -10.18 44.40
C VAL A 382 -13.53 -10.96 44.74
N VAL A 383 -14.44 -11.13 43.77
CA VAL A 383 -15.68 -11.90 43.94
C VAL A 383 -15.39 -13.38 44.27
N SER A 384 -14.33 -13.97 43.71
CA SER A 384 -13.87 -15.32 44.04
C SER A 384 -13.29 -15.47 45.45
N GLY A 385 -13.22 -14.39 46.26
CA GLY A 385 -12.77 -14.43 47.65
C GLY A 385 -11.26 -14.35 47.86
N ASN A 386 -10.49 -13.95 46.84
CA ASN A 386 -9.04 -13.77 46.97
C ASN A 386 -8.71 -12.45 47.70
N SER A 387 -7.71 -12.48 48.58
CA SER A 387 -7.31 -11.34 49.44
C SER A 387 -6.13 -10.52 48.89
N GLU A 388 -5.44 -11.01 47.86
CA GLU A 388 -4.36 -10.26 47.20
C GLU A 388 -4.92 -9.05 46.43
N ASP A 389 -4.25 -7.90 46.53
CA ASP A 389 -4.65 -6.67 45.86
C ASP A 389 -4.33 -6.70 44.35
N ILE A 390 -5.20 -7.34 43.59
CA ILE A 390 -5.12 -7.49 42.14
C ILE A 390 -5.22 -6.14 41.39
N TRP A 391 -5.80 -5.12 42.03
CA TRP A 391 -6.01 -3.82 41.40
C TRP A 391 -4.68 -3.12 41.12
N ILE A 392 -3.64 -3.38 41.91
CA ILE A 392 -2.29 -2.88 41.64
C ILE A 392 -1.79 -3.38 40.28
N LEU A 393 -1.96 -4.69 40.00
CA LEU A 393 -1.55 -5.27 38.73
C LEU A 393 -2.43 -4.79 37.57
N ALA A 394 -3.74 -4.64 37.79
CA ALA A 394 -4.67 -4.11 36.80
C ALA A 394 -4.35 -2.65 36.43
N LEU A 395 -4.08 -1.80 37.41
CA LEU A 395 -3.71 -0.40 37.22
C LEU A 395 -2.32 -0.28 36.58
N ALA A 396 -1.37 -1.14 36.95
CA ALA A 396 -0.06 -1.20 36.31
C ALA A 396 -0.18 -1.56 34.82
N ALA A 397 -0.98 -2.59 34.49
CA ALA A 397 -1.24 -2.97 33.10
C ALA A 397 -1.93 -1.84 32.32
N LEU A 398 -2.96 -1.20 32.90
CA LEU A 398 -3.67 -0.08 32.29
C LEU A 398 -2.75 1.12 32.04
N GLY A 399 -1.94 1.51 33.04
CA GLY A 399 -1.01 2.62 32.95
C GLY A 399 0.07 2.37 31.90
N LEU A 400 0.70 1.19 31.93
CA LEU A 400 1.70 0.77 30.94
C LEU A 400 1.15 0.81 29.51
N GLN A 401 -0.05 0.25 29.30
CA GLN A 401 -0.67 0.20 27.98
C GLN A 401 -1.10 1.59 27.50
N SER A 402 -1.62 2.44 28.40
CA SER A 402 -1.96 3.83 28.10
C SER A 402 -0.74 4.65 27.64
N VAL A 403 0.37 4.56 28.38
CA VAL A 403 1.62 5.25 28.04
C VAL A 403 2.17 4.75 26.71
N ARG A 404 2.21 3.43 26.52
CA ARG A 404 2.71 2.84 25.28
C ARG A 404 1.90 3.29 24.06
N HIS A 405 0.57 3.27 24.16
CA HIS A 405 -0.29 3.76 23.09
C HIS A 405 -0.05 5.23 22.78
N LEU A 406 0.04 6.10 23.79
CA LEU A 406 0.31 7.52 23.60
C LEU A 406 1.64 7.73 22.85
N LEU A 407 2.68 7.00 23.22
CA LEU A 407 3.97 7.02 22.53
C LEU A 407 3.84 6.54 21.08
N ASP A 408 3.14 5.44 20.84
CA ASP A 408 2.92 4.88 19.50
C ASP A 408 2.19 5.88 18.58
N PHE A 409 1.15 6.55 19.10
CA PHE A 409 0.44 7.60 18.36
C PHE A 409 1.34 8.80 18.09
N SER A 410 2.07 9.31 19.08
CA SER A 410 2.94 10.49 18.95
C SER A 410 4.08 10.27 17.95
N PHE A 411 4.77 9.12 18.05
CA PHE A 411 5.82 8.74 17.11
C PHE A 411 5.27 8.51 15.70
N GLY A 412 4.11 7.85 15.59
CA GLY A 412 3.45 7.59 14.30
C GLY A 412 3.08 8.88 13.56
N ILE A 413 2.52 9.86 14.27
CA ILE A 413 2.19 11.19 13.71
C ILE A 413 3.45 11.92 13.27
N SER A 414 4.48 11.93 14.11
CA SER A 414 5.75 12.61 13.81
C SER A 414 6.42 12.05 12.56
N ASN A 415 6.40 10.72 12.38
CA ASN A 415 7.00 10.08 11.21
C ASN A 415 6.18 10.30 9.93
N ARG A 416 4.85 10.38 10.01
CA ARG A 416 3.96 10.69 8.87
C ARG A 416 4.14 12.11 8.33
N ARG A 417 4.60 13.05 9.16
CA ARG A 417 4.86 14.45 8.76
C ARG A 417 6.16 14.60 7.95
N LYS A 418 7.10 13.66 8.06
CA LYS A 418 8.36 13.74 7.30
C LYS A 418 8.08 13.45 5.82
N PRO A 419 8.28 14.41 4.91
CA PRO A 419 8.11 14.14 3.50
C PRO A 419 9.15 13.10 3.06
N PRO A 420 8.83 12.28 2.05
CA PRO A 420 9.82 11.41 1.45
C PRO A 420 11.05 12.20 1.01
N ALA A 421 12.25 11.66 1.24
CA ALA A 421 13.47 12.27 0.74
C ALA A 421 13.36 12.46 -0.78
N LYS A 422 13.63 13.67 -1.26
CA LYS A 422 13.64 13.99 -2.69
C LYS A 422 14.73 13.18 -3.39
N LEU A 423 14.40 12.70 -4.59
CA LEU A 423 15.42 12.19 -5.50
C LEU A 423 16.29 13.38 -5.97
N PRO A 424 17.59 13.19 -6.21
CA PRO A 424 18.39 14.19 -6.91
C PRO A 424 17.71 14.54 -8.24
N THR A 425 17.64 15.83 -8.55
CA THR A 425 17.14 16.28 -9.85
C THR A 425 18.17 15.98 -10.93
N LEU A 426 17.69 15.70 -12.13
CA LEU A 426 18.50 15.47 -13.31
C LEU A 426 17.96 16.36 -14.42
N ALA A 427 18.84 17.02 -15.18
CA ALA A 427 18.40 17.92 -16.24
C ALA A 427 17.59 17.14 -17.30
N LEU A 428 16.56 17.77 -17.88
CA LEU A 428 15.68 17.11 -18.86
C LEU A 428 16.40 16.75 -20.16
N ASP A 429 17.51 17.41 -20.47
CA ASP A 429 18.35 17.19 -21.65
C ASP A 429 19.48 16.18 -21.44
N ALA A 430 19.74 15.78 -20.20
CA ALA A 430 20.80 14.81 -19.86
C ALA A 430 20.52 13.46 -20.55
N PRO A 431 21.45 12.91 -21.35
CA PRO A 431 21.18 11.75 -22.20
C PRO A 431 20.95 10.44 -21.42
N ASP A 432 21.38 10.35 -20.16
CA ASP A 432 21.23 9.14 -19.34
C ASP A 432 21.15 9.45 -17.83
N ASP A 433 21.03 8.40 -17.00
CA ASP A 433 20.90 8.48 -15.54
C ASP A 433 22.14 8.03 -14.74
N ARG A 434 23.33 7.98 -15.36
CA ARG A 434 24.57 7.51 -14.70
C ARG A 434 24.94 8.37 -13.50
N ASP A 435 24.94 9.70 -13.66
CA ASP A 435 25.24 10.64 -12.59
C ASP A 435 24.25 10.51 -11.42
N LEU A 436 22.97 10.32 -11.74
CA LEU A 436 21.93 10.07 -10.74
C LEU A 436 22.21 8.77 -9.98
N ARG A 437 22.61 7.72 -10.68
CA ARG A 437 22.97 6.43 -10.06
C ARG A 437 24.20 6.57 -9.15
N GLU A 438 25.22 7.30 -9.56
CA GLU A 438 26.40 7.56 -8.74
C GLU A 438 26.04 8.35 -7.49
N ALA A 439 25.23 9.40 -7.62
CA ALA A 439 24.74 10.19 -6.50
C ALA A 439 23.93 9.34 -5.49
N LEU A 440 23.05 8.47 -5.99
CA LEU A 440 22.28 7.55 -5.14
C LEU A 440 23.18 6.49 -4.48
N THR A 441 24.21 6.02 -5.17
CA THR A 441 25.18 5.06 -4.64
C THR A 441 26.01 5.71 -3.52
N ARG A 442 26.49 6.94 -3.73
CA ARG A 442 27.20 7.73 -2.72
C ARG A 442 26.33 7.98 -1.50
N ARG A 443 25.09 8.46 -1.70
CA ARG A 443 24.09 8.65 -0.63
C ARG A 443 23.85 7.36 0.16
N LYS A 444 23.87 6.20 -0.50
CA LYS A 444 23.71 4.89 0.15
C LYS A 444 24.94 4.53 1.00
N VAL A 445 26.16 4.71 0.48
CA VAL A 445 27.40 4.45 1.21
C VAL A 445 27.49 5.34 2.45
N GLU A 446 27.25 6.64 2.31
CA GLU A 446 27.19 7.61 3.41
C GLU A 446 26.16 7.20 4.48
N ARG A 447 24.97 6.76 4.05
CA ARG A 447 23.92 6.30 4.98
C ARG A 447 24.22 4.98 5.65
N SER A 448 25.11 4.16 5.09
CA SER A 448 25.42 2.82 5.62
C SER A 448 26.51 2.80 6.70
N GLN A 449 27.16 3.95 6.96
CA GLN A 449 28.22 4.05 7.95
C GLN A 449 27.70 4.23 9.40
N GLY A 450 28.50 3.79 10.37
CA GLY A 450 28.22 3.95 11.80
C GLY A 450 27.02 3.16 12.32
N VAL A 451 26.26 3.75 13.24
CA VAL A 451 25.10 3.13 13.92
C VAL A 451 24.04 2.62 12.93
N ARG A 452 23.91 3.26 11.74
CA ARG A 452 22.99 2.81 10.68
C ARG A 452 23.39 1.47 10.06
N GLY A 453 24.69 1.17 9.97
CA GLY A 453 25.18 -0.12 9.48
C GLY A 453 24.79 -1.28 10.41
N VAL A 454 24.82 -1.05 11.72
CA VAL A 454 24.36 -2.03 12.72
C VAL A 454 22.85 -2.23 12.64
N LEU A 455 22.07 -1.14 12.52
CA LEU A 455 20.62 -1.20 12.25
C LEU A 455 20.29 -2.02 10.99
N LYS A 456 21.12 -1.90 9.94
CA LYS A 456 20.98 -2.63 8.67
C LYS A 456 21.28 -4.13 8.80
N MET A 457 22.28 -4.52 9.61
CA MET A 457 22.46 -5.95 9.92
C MET A 457 21.25 -6.50 10.70
N TRP A 458 20.72 -5.70 11.62
CA TRP A 458 19.54 -6.05 12.39
C TRP A 458 18.31 -6.21 11.50
N SER A 459 18.04 -5.30 10.56
CA SER A 459 16.94 -5.45 9.60
C SER A 459 17.11 -6.68 8.71
N LYS A 460 18.34 -6.97 8.23
CA LYS A 460 18.65 -8.16 7.41
C LYS A 460 18.35 -9.48 8.13
N ALA A 461 18.60 -9.57 9.44
CA ALA A 461 18.21 -10.74 10.23
C ALA A 461 16.68 -10.96 10.29
N GLY A 462 15.89 -9.91 10.08
CA GLY A 462 14.43 -9.97 10.01
C GLY A 462 13.87 -10.56 8.72
N LYS A 463 14.73 -10.93 7.75
CA LYS A 463 14.31 -11.61 6.51
C LYS A 463 13.90 -13.06 6.76
N ASN A 464 14.41 -13.70 7.82
CA ASN A 464 13.94 -15.01 8.23
C ASN A 464 12.50 -14.88 8.77
N ARG A 465 11.57 -15.69 8.23
CA ARG A 465 10.14 -15.69 8.65
C ARG A 465 9.97 -15.83 10.15
N ALA A 466 10.75 -16.70 10.80
CA ALA A 466 10.66 -16.89 12.25
C ALA A 466 11.07 -15.62 13.02
N VAL A 467 12.15 -14.97 12.60
CA VAL A 467 12.62 -13.72 13.22
C VAL A 467 11.65 -12.57 12.93
N HIS A 468 11.07 -12.51 11.73
CA HIS A 468 10.05 -11.54 11.38
C HIS A 468 8.85 -11.62 12.35
N TRP A 469 8.30 -12.82 12.52
CA TRP A 469 7.15 -13.03 13.39
C TRP A 469 7.49 -12.85 14.87
N ALA A 470 8.65 -13.32 15.32
CA ALA A 470 9.12 -13.06 16.69
C ALA A 470 9.19 -11.56 16.98
N ARG A 471 9.73 -10.76 16.05
CA ARG A 471 9.76 -9.28 16.19
C ARG A 471 8.38 -8.66 16.24
N LYS A 472 7.46 -9.15 15.41
CA LYS A 472 6.05 -8.70 15.41
C LYS A 472 5.38 -9.02 16.75
N MET A 473 5.63 -10.19 17.32
CA MET A 473 5.07 -10.61 18.61
C MET A 473 5.71 -9.89 19.81
N ILE A 474 7.02 -9.63 19.79
CA ILE A 474 7.73 -8.90 20.87
C ILE A 474 7.13 -7.51 21.09
N VAL A 475 6.69 -6.85 20.01
CA VAL A 475 6.00 -5.55 20.10
C VAL A 475 4.65 -5.68 20.80
N PHE A 476 4.13 -6.88 21.05
CA PHE A 476 2.84 -7.16 21.69
C PHE A 476 1.68 -6.34 21.10
N PRO A 477 1.38 -6.52 19.79
CA PRO A 477 0.28 -5.85 19.10
C PRO A 477 -1.08 -6.22 19.70
N ILE A 478 -2.14 -5.51 19.28
CA ILE A 478 -3.49 -5.67 19.82
C ILE A 478 -3.93 -7.14 19.78
N GLY A 479 -3.78 -7.83 18.64
CA GLY A 479 -4.18 -9.22 18.51
C GLY A 479 -3.49 -10.16 19.50
N GLU A 480 -2.18 -10.03 19.68
CA GLU A 480 -1.40 -10.82 20.62
C GLU A 480 -1.82 -10.56 22.07
N ARG A 481 -2.18 -9.32 22.41
CA ARG A 481 -2.68 -8.99 23.76
C ARG A 481 -4.05 -9.62 24.02
N PHE A 482 -4.98 -9.48 23.09
CA PHE A 482 -6.32 -10.07 23.22
C PHE A 482 -6.24 -11.61 23.26
N ALA A 483 -5.33 -12.22 22.48
CA ALA A 483 -5.04 -13.65 22.57
C ALA A 483 -4.47 -14.04 23.94
N ALA A 484 -3.50 -13.28 24.46
CA ALA A 484 -2.94 -13.53 25.78
C ALA A 484 -4.01 -13.44 26.87
N ILE A 485 -4.88 -12.43 26.84
CA ILE A 485 -6.02 -12.29 27.76
C ILE A 485 -6.95 -13.48 27.65
N ALA A 486 -7.40 -13.83 26.43
CA ALA A 486 -8.33 -14.93 26.20
C ALA A 486 -7.79 -16.26 26.74
N ILE A 487 -6.54 -16.57 26.44
CA ILE A 487 -5.90 -17.84 26.82
C ILE A 487 -5.61 -17.88 28.32
N THR A 488 -4.98 -16.83 28.86
CA THR A 488 -4.56 -16.82 30.26
C THR A 488 -5.75 -16.78 31.21
N ALA A 489 -6.78 -16.00 30.89
CA ALA A 489 -7.99 -15.95 31.72
C ALA A 489 -8.76 -17.27 31.66
N ALA A 490 -8.85 -17.93 30.50
CA ALA A 490 -9.58 -19.20 30.39
C ALA A 490 -8.86 -20.37 31.08
N LEU A 491 -7.52 -20.42 30.96
CA LEU A 491 -6.72 -21.54 31.46
C LEU A 491 -6.25 -21.36 32.92
N PHE A 492 -6.09 -20.11 33.35
CA PHE A 492 -5.53 -19.75 34.66
C PHE A 492 -6.47 -18.79 35.40
N ASP A 493 -5.90 -17.78 36.05
CA ASP A 493 -6.61 -16.78 36.85
C ASP A 493 -6.26 -15.35 36.41
N ALA A 494 -6.94 -14.36 36.99
CA ALA A 494 -6.72 -12.95 36.68
C ALA A 494 -5.28 -12.49 36.98
N ARG A 495 -4.62 -13.07 37.99
CA ARG A 495 -3.25 -12.71 38.37
C ARG A 495 -2.26 -13.09 37.28
N ILE A 496 -2.34 -14.30 36.76
CA ILE A 496 -1.49 -14.74 35.64
C ILE A 496 -1.75 -13.89 34.39
N THR A 497 -3.00 -13.53 34.12
CA THR A 497 -3.34 -12.62 33.02
C THR A 497 -2.66 -11.26 33.19
N PHE A 498 -2.81 -10.59 34.34
CA PHE A 498 -2.19 -9.28 34.55
C PHE A 498 -0.66 -9.35 34.59
N LEU A 499 -0.07 -10.37 35.21
CA LEU A 499 1.39 -10.56 35.19
C LEU A 499 1.89 -10.72 33.74
N THR A 500 1.20 -11.50 32.92
CA THR A 500 1.52 -11.65 31.50
C THR A 500 1.49 -10.30 30.78
N LEU A 501 0.44 -9.50 31.01
CA LEU A 501 0.29 -8.18 30.41
C LEU A 501 1.37 -7.19 30.84
N VAL A 502 1.69 -7.14 32.13
CA VAL A 502 2.72 -6.25 32.68
C VAL A 502 4.11 -6.67 32.21
N ILE A 503 4.45 -7.96 32.30
CA ILE A 503 5.78 -8.46 31.93
C ILE A 503 6.00 -8.30 30.43
N TRP A 504 5.11 -8.85 29.60
CA TRP A 504 5.26 -8.76 28.15
C TRP A 504 5.10 -7.32 27.66
N GLY A 505 4.15 -6.56 28.23
CA GLY A 505 4.00 -5.13 27.95
C GLY A 505 5.27 -4.33 28.25
N SER A 506 5.99 -4.66 29.33
CA SER A 506 7.24 -3.98 29.70
C SER A 506 8.36 -4.32 28.73
N VAL A 507 8.49 -5.59 28.35
CA VAL A 507 9.42 -6.04 27.29
C VAL A 507 9.13 -5.30 25.98
N ALA A 508 7.87 -5.23 25.58
CA ALA A 508 7.44 -4.52 24.37
C ALA A 508 7.75 -3.01 24.44
N ALA A 509 7.52 -2.37 25.60
CA ALA A 509 7.81 -0.96 25.81
C ALA A 509 9.32 -0.69 25.70
N ILE A 510 10.16 -1.49 26.36
CA ILE A 510 11.62 -1.38 26.28
C ILE A 510 12.07 -1.57 24.82
N TYR A 511 11.64 -2.66 24.17
CA TYR A 511 12.02 -2.96 22.79
C TYR A 511 11.66 -1.84 21.81
N THR A 512 10.42 -1.31 21.89
CA THR A 512 9.95 -0.25 21.00
C THR A 512 10.62 1.10 21.28
N LEU A 513 10.83 1.46 22.55
CA LEU A 513 11.49 2.70 22.96
C LEU A 513 12.96 2.68 22.53
N THR A 514 13.68 1.60 22.81
CA THR A 514 15.08 1.43 22.40
C THR A 514 15.23 1.52 20.88
N GLY A 515 14.38 0.83 20.12
CA GLY A 515 14.40 0.92 18.66
C GLY A 515 14.07 2.32 18.12
N ARG A 516 13.24 3.09 18.83
CA ARG A 516 12.92 4.49 18.47
C ARG A 516 14.05 5.45 18.81
N LEU A 517 14.65 5.31 19.99
CA LEU A 517 15.81 6.10 20.41
C LEU A 517 16.98 5.90 19.46
N MET A 518 17.28 4.65 19.07
CA MET A 518 18.31 4.39 18.07
C MET A 518 18.01 5.11 16.74
N ARG A 519 16.76 5.12 16.27
CA ARG A 519 16.36 5.81 15.04
C ARG A 519 16.25 7.33 15.15
N SER A 520 16.22 7.90 16.36
CA SER A 520 16.25 9.36 16.55
C SER A 520 17.67 9.91 16.68
N LEU A 521 18.61 9.07 17.12
CA LEU A 521 20.03 9.41 17.21
C LEU A 521 20.74 9.38 15.85
N VAL A 522 20.06 8.94 14.79
CA VAL A 522 20.54 9.01 13.41
C VAL A 522 19.51 9.62 12.50
#